data_AF-A0A5F1ESW8-F1
#
_entry.id   AF-A0A5F1ESW8-F1
#
_cell.length_a   1.000
_cell.length_b   1.000
_cell.length_c   1.000
_cell.angle_alpha   90.00
_cell.angle_beta   90.00
_cell.angle_gamma   90.00
#
_symmetry.space_group_name_H-M   'P 1'
#
loop_
_entity.id
_entity.type
_entity.pdbx_description
1 polymer ?
#
loop_
_entity_poly.entity_id
_entity_poly.type
_entity_poly.pdbx_seq_one_letter_code
_entity_poly.pdbx_strand_id
1 'polypeptide(L)'
;MKTLTFNNGTVSVGDVFVSSWGYEQTNVNFYQVISVHGKKTVTVQEVRASVLLTRSMSGYKTPLLNDFCGEPLKRRVRDCYSVPAIEIESFEMAYKTQPEEKHEFTSYY
;
A
#
# COMPACT_ATOMS: atom_id res chain seq x y z
N MET A 1 -8.96 -18.36 -6.36
CA MET A 1 -8.27 -17.11 -6.76
C MET A 1 -6.78 -17.37 -6.79
N LYS A 2 -6.02 -16.68 -7.64
CA LYS A 2 -4.58 -16.94 -7.79
C LYS A 2 -3.82 -16.18 -6.68
N THR A 3 -3.00 -16.90 -5.94
CA THR A 3 -2.21 -16.39 -4.82
C THR A 3 -0.74 -16.68 -5.07
N LEU A 4 0.11 -15.70 -4.81
CA LEU A 4 1.56 -15.84 -4.82
C LEU A 4 2.04 -16.12 -3.40
N THR A 5 2.98 -17.06 -3.27
CA THR A 5 3.59 -17.44 -1.99
C THR A 5 5.06 -17.04 -1.99
N PHE A 6 5.48 -16.38 -0.92
CA PHE A 6 6.83 -15.91 -0.67
C PHE A 6 7.31 -16.42 0.70
N ASN A 7 8.61 -16.29 0.96
CA ASN A 7 9.18 -16.69 2.26
C ASN A 7 8.63 -15.85 3.42
N ASN A 8 8.21 -14.62 3.15
CA ASN A 8 7.74 -13.66 4.13
C ASN A 8 6.22 -13.41 4.09
N GLY A 9 5.45 -14.23 3.36
CA GLY A 9 3.99 -14.12 3.32
C GLY A 9 3.38 -14.49 1.97
N THR A 10 2.10 -14.17 1.81
CA THR A 10 1.34 -14.40 0.57
C THR A 10 0.81 -13.09 -0.01
N VAL A 11 0.56 -13.07 -1.31
CA VAL A 11 -0.08 -11.93 -2.00
C VAL A 11 -1.14 -12.44 -2.97
N SER A 12 -2.37 -11.93 -2.84
CA SER A 12 -3.54 -12.26 -3.65
C SER A 12 -4.22 -10.99 -4.17
N VAL A 13 -5.09 -11.15 -5.16
CA VAL A 13 -5.99 -10.07 -5.59
C VAL A 13 -6.84 -9.62 -4.41
N GLY A 14 -6.94 -8.31 -4.20
CA GLY A 14 -7.63 -7.69 -3.06
C GLY A 14 -6.72 -7.35 -1.88
N ASP A 15 -5.50 -7.90 -1.79
CA ASP A 15 -4.54 -7.47 -0.77
C ASP A 15 -4.13 -6.01 -0.97
N VAL A 16 -3.81 -5.32 0.13
CA VAL A 16 -3.41 -3.92 0.14
C VAL A 16 -1.97 -3.77 0.59
N PHE A 17 -1.24 -2.90 -0.11
CA PHE A 17 0.05 -2.38 0.29
C PHE A 17 -0.11 -0.93 0.72
N VAL A 18 0.64 -0.51 1.74
CA VAL A 18 0.69 0.86 2.23
C VAL A 18 2.10 1.40 2.12
N SER A 19 2.25 2.60 1.62
CA SER A 19 3.49 3.36 1.70
C SER A 19 3.34 4.49 2.72
N SER A 20 4.44 4.82 3.39
CA SER A 20 4.56 6.00 4.23
C SER A 20 5.86 6.69 3.86
N TRP A 21 5.78 7.91 3.32
CA TRP A 21 6.92 8.63 2.78
C TRP A 21 6.75 10.14 2.97
N GLY A 22 7.84 10.87 2.76
CA GLY A 22 7.85 12.32 2.82
C GLY A 22 8.96 12.82 3.74
N TYR A 23 9.30 14.09 3.57
CA TYR A 23 10.42 14.72 4.26
C TYR A 23 9.92 15.57 5.42
N GLU A 24 9.09 16.58 5.12
CA GLU A 24 8.48 17.44 6.14
C GLU A 24 7.13 16.90 6.60
N GLN A 25 6.32 16.38 5.67
CA GLN A 25 5.02 15.77 5.93
C GLN A 25 5.08 14.26 5.75
N THR A 26 4.20 13.52 6.42
CA THR A 26 4.05 12.07 6.24
C THR A 26 2.88 11.80 5.33
N ASN A 27 3.17 11.50 4.07
CA ASN A 27 2.21 11.00 3.10
C ASN A 27 2.00 9.50 3.31
N VAL A 28 0.73 9.09 3.25
CA VAL A 28 0.32 7.69 3.30
C VAL A 28 -0.57 7.41 2.11
N ASN A 29 -0.14 6.48 1.25
CA ASN A 29 -0.85 6.00 0.07
C ASN A 29 -1.12 4.50 0.19
N PHE A 30 -2.20 4.04 -0.43
CA PHE A 30 -2.61 2.64 -0.41
C PHE A 30 -2.74 2.11 -1.83
N TYR A 31 -2.31 0.88 -2.04
CA TYR A 31 -2.30 0.22 -3.33
C TYR A 31 -2.93 -1.17 -3.22
N GLN A 32 -4.06 -1.37 -3.90
CA GLN A 32 -4.76 -2.64 -3.89
C GLN A 32 -4.34 -3.49 -5.10
N VAL A 33 -4.08 -4.78 -4.87
CA VAL A 33 -3.74 -5.73 -5.91
C VAL A 33 -4.98 -6.03 -6.77
N ILE A 34 -4.90 -5.71 -8.06
CA ILE A 34 -5.97 -5.99 -9.03
C ILE A 34 -5.70 -7.26 -9.85
N SER A 35 -4.43 -7.64 -10.02
CA SER A 35 -4.07 -8.89 -10.71
C SER A 35 -2.70 -9.42 -10.29
N VAL A 36 -2.50 -10.73 -10.42
CA VAL A 36 -1.22 -11.41 -10.15
C VAL A 36 -0.68 -12.10 -11.40
N HIS A 37 0.63 -12.04 -11.61
CA HIS A 37 1.32 -12.48 -12.83
C HIS A 37 2.57 -13.30 -12.50
N GLY A 38 2.78 -14.37 -13.26
CA GLY A 38 3.96 -15.24 -13.08
C GLY A 38 4.09 -15.73 -11.63
N LYS A 39 5.30 -15.63 -11.08
CA LYS A 39 5.64 -16.07 -9.72
C LYS A 39 5.84 -14.95 -8.70
N LYS A 40 6.20 -13.73 -9.15
CA LYS A 40 6.61 -12.63 -8.25
C LYS A 40 6.09 -11.25 -8.69
N THR A 41 5.14 -11.17 -9.61
CA THR A 41 4.69 -9.89 -10.18
C THR A 41 3.21 -9.67 -9.90
N VAL A 42 2.85 -8.44 -9.54
CA VAL A 42 1.48 -8.00 -9.32
C VAL A 42 1.20 -6.73 -10.09
N THR A 43 -0.05 -6.51 -10.44
CA THR A 43 -0.54 -5.18 -10.82
C THR A 43 -1.32 -4.64 -9.64
N VAL A 44 -0.94 -3.46 -9.17
CA VAL A 44 -1.63 -2.73 -8.12
C VAL A 44 -2.21 -1.45 -8.70
N GLN A 45 -3.22 -0.91 -8.05
CA GLN A 45 -3.71 0.43 -8.36
C GLN A 45 -3.92 1.17 -7.04
N GLU A 46 -3.65 2.47 -7.04
CA GLU A 46 -3.88 3.28 -5.85
C GLU A 46 -5.37 3.27 -5.51
N VAL A 47 -5.68 3.25 -4.22
CA VAL A 47 -7.04 3.42 -3.70
C VAL A 47 -7.08 4.63 -2.79
N ARG A 48 -8.24 5.31 -2.77
CA ARG A 48 -8.45 6.44 -1.86
C ARG A 48 -8.34 5.99 -0.41
N ALA A 49 -8.12 6.96 0.47
CA ALA A 49 -8.04 6.73 1.91
C ALA A 49 -9.16 7.47 2.65
N SER A 50 -9.76 6.79 3.63
CA SER A 50 -10.55 7.47 4.66
C SER A 50 -9.61 8.14 5.65
N VAL A 51 -9.94 9.38 6.03
CA VAL A 51 -9.11 10.21 6.91
C VAL A 51 -9.84 10.43 8.23
N LEU A 52 -9.18 10.04 9.32
CA LEU A 52 -9.60 10.33 10.69
C LEU A 52 -8.62 11.31 11.31
N LEU A 53 -8.99 12.58 11.42
CA LEU A 53 -8.21 13.58 12.13
C LEU A 53 -8.32 13.36 13.64
N THR A 54 -7.17 13.28 14.32
CA THR A 54 -7.13 13.09 15.78
C THR A 54 -6.46 14.25 16.51
N ARG A 55 -5.62 15.03 15.81
CA ARG A 55 -4.99 16.24 16.33
C ARG A 55 -5.00 17.32 15.25
N SER A 56 -4.57 18.52 15.62
CA SER A 56 -4.27 19.55 14.62
C SER A 56 -3.19 19.02 13.70
N MET A 57 -3.51 18.91 12.41
CA MET A 57 -2.58 18.52 11.35
C MET A 57 -2.00 17.09 11.40
N SER A 58 -2.60 16.20 12.20
CA SER A 58 -2.28 14.76 12.14
C SER A 58 -3.49 13.89 12.37
N GLY A 59 -3.39 12.64 11.93
CA GLY A 59 -4.48 11.70 12.03
C GLY A 59 -4.11 10.33 11.51
N TYR A 60 -5.13 9.54 11.27
CA TYR A 60 -4.99 8.19 10.71
C TYR A 60 -5.65 8.09 9.36
N LYS A 61 -5.07 7.26 8.51
CA LYS A 61 -5.63 6.85 7.24
C LYS A 61 -5.89 5.35 7.22
N THR A 62 -6.95 4.97 6.52
CA THR A 62 -7.31 3.57 6.21
C THR A 62 -7.71 3.47 4.74
N PRO A 63 -7.40 2.37 4.04
CA PRO A 63 -7.74 2.22 2.63
C PRO A 63 -9.25 2.09 2.42
N LEU A 64 -9.77 2.76 1.40
CA LEU A 64 -11.11 2.55 0.87
C LEU A 64 -11.05 1.47 -0.22
N LEU A 65 -11.29 0.23 0.16
CA LEU A 65 -11.20 -0.91 -0.75
C LEU A 65 -12.08 -0.72 -1.99
N ASN A 66 -11.49 -0.96 -3.16
CA ASN A 66 -12.10 -0.82 -4.49
C ASN A 66 -12.46 0.62 -4.92
N ASP A 67 -12.15 1.66 -4.12
CA ASP A 67 -12.24 3.06 -4.56
C ASP A 67 -10.94 3.48 -5.27
N PHE A 68 -10.74 2.92 -6.45
CA PHE A 68 -9.52 3.06 -7.24
C PHE A 68 -9.34 4.49 -7.77
N CYS A 69 -8.08 4.96 -7.74
CA CYS A 69 -7.66 6.21 -8.35
C CYS A 69 -6.30 6.06 -9.05
N GLY A 70 -5.99 6.99 -9.95
CA GLY A 70 -4.76 6.94 -10.74
C GLY A 70 -4.70 5.74 -11.69
N GLU A 71 -3.52 5.51 -12.25
CA GLU A 71 -3.28 4.44 -13.23
C GLU A 71 -2.73 3.16 -12.56
N PRO A 72 -3.06 1.96 -13.08
CA PRO A 72 -2.49 0.72 -12.59
C PRO A 72 -0.98 0.61 -12.81
N LEU A 73 -0.27 0.08 -11.81
CA LEU A 73 1.17 -0.10 -11.79
C LEU A 73 1.53 -1.58 -11.69
N LYS A 74 2.31 -2.08 -12.64
CA LYS A 74 2.91 -3.41 -12.54
C LYS A 74 4.19 -3.35 -11.71
N ARG A 75 4.27 -4.13 -10.63
CA ARG A 75 5.41 -4.18 -9.71
C ARG A 75 5.82 -5.61 -9.37
N ARG A 76 7.11 -5.78 -9.06
CA ARG A 76 7.65 -7.04 -8.55
C ARG A 76 7.60 -7.03 -7.03
N VAL A 77 7.06 -8.09 -6.45
CA VAL A 77 7.03 -8.29 -5.00
C VAL A 77 8.43 -8.68 -4.52
N ARG A 78 8.89 -7.96 -3.49
CA ARG A 78 10.14 -8.20 -2.77
C ARG A 78 9.83 -9.00 -1.51
N ASP A 79 10.58 -10.09 -1.33
CA ASP A 79 10.46 -11.03 -0.23
C ASP A 79 11.62 -10.96 0.78
N CYS A 80 12.39 -9.88 0.75
CA CYS A 80 13.56 -9.65 1.60
C CYS A 80 13.28 -8.86 2.90
N TYR A 81 12.05 -8.38 3.08
CA TYR A 81 11.61 -7.67 4.28
C TYR A 81 10.72 -8.57 5.16
N SER A 82 10.31 -8.09 6.33
CA SER A 82 9.45 -8.85 7.26
C SER A 82 8.07 -9.21 6.67
N VAL A 83 7.55 -8.39 5.76
CA VAL A 83 6.32 -8.62 5.00
C VAL A 83 6.55 -8.38 3.51
N PRO A 84 5.71 -8.93 2.61
CA PRO A 84 5.84 -8.65 1.18
C PRO A 84 5.81 -7.15 0.92
N ALA A 85 6.71 -6.67 0.07
CA ALA A 85 6.82 -5.25 -0.26
C ALA A 85 6.89 -5.03 -1.77
N ILE A 86 6.48 -3.84 -2.22
CA ILE A 86 6.62 -3.38 -3.59
C ILE A 86 7.23 -1.98 -3.58
N GLU A 87 8.12 -1.72 -4.52
CA GLU A 87 8.65 -0.39 -4.74
C GLU A 87 7.71 0.35 -5.67
N ILE A 88 7.20 1.51 -5.25
CA ILE A 88 6.35 2.37 -6.08
C ILE A 88 7.24 3.28 -6.90
N GLU A 89 8.12 4.01 -6.21
CA GLU A 89 9.17 4.89 -6.73
C GLU A 89 10.46 4.69 -5.91
N SER A 90 11.57 5.29 -6.34
CA SER A 90 12.88 5.15 -5.67
C SER A 90 12.89 5.63 -4.21
N PHE A 91 11.94 6.48 -3.84
CA PHE A 91 11.76 7.04 -2.49
C PHE A 91 10.51 6.49 -1.78
N GLU A 92 9.74 5.61 -2.42
CA GLU A 92 8.46 5.13 -1.91
C GLU A 92 8.40 3.60 -1.95
N MET A 93 8.55 3.00 -0.77
CA MET A 93 8.35 1.57 -0.57
C MET A 93 6.98 1.32 0.08
N ALA A 94 6.21 0.40 -0.48
CA ALA A 94 4.93 -0.01 0.07
C ALA A 94 5.00 -1.44 0.63
N TYR A 95 4.45 -1.63 1.82
CA TYR A 95 4.47 -2.90 2.56
C TYR A 95 3.06 -3.46 2.68
N LYS A 96 2.91 -4.78 2.62
CA LYS A 96 1.60 -5.41 2.80
C LYS A 96 1.04 -5.08 4.18
N THR A 97 -0.21 -4.63 4.24
CA THR A 97 -0.94 -4.28 5.46
C THR A 97 -2.34 -4.90 5.45
N GLN A 98 -3.00 -4.88 6.61
CA GLN A 98 -4.42 -5.23 6.72
C GLN A 98 -5.28 -3.98 6.44
N PRO A 99 -6.42 -4.09 5.75
CA PRO A 99 -7.29 -2.95 5.48
C PRO A 99 -7.79 -2.20 6.72
N GLU A 100 -7.87 -2.88 7.86
CA GLU A 100 -8.34 -2.32 9.13
C GLU A 100 -7.24 -1.56 9.89
N GLU A 101 -5.98 -1.74 9.49
CA GLU A 101 -4.84 -1.12 10.14
C GLU A 101 -4.81 0.39 9.87
N LYS A 102 -4.64 1.16 10.94
CA LYS A 102 -4.60 2.62 10.88
C LYS A 102 -3.16 3.09 10.71
N HIS A 103 -2.93 3.91 9.69
CA HIS A 103 -1.62 4.45 9.37
C HIS A 103 -1.58 5.95 9.67
N GLU A 104 -0.64 6.38 10.50
CA GLU A 104 -0.52 7.76 10.92
C GLU A 104 0.01 8.64 9.78
N PHE A 105 -0.59 9.81 9.60
CA PHE A 105 -0.11 10.82 8.65
C PHE A 105 0.05 12.16 9.37
N THR A 106 0.93 13.00 8.84
CA THR A 106 1.15 14.38 9.28
C THR A 106 1.02 15.30 8.09
N SER A 107 0.45 16.48 8.32
CA SER A 107 0.29 17.52 7.32
C SER A 107 0.72 18.88 7.91
N TYR A 108 0.81 19.92 7.09
CA TYR A 108 0.97 21.31 7.54
C TYR A 108 0.01 22.22 6.75
N TYR A 109 -0.22 23.43 7.27
CA TYR A 109 -1.01 24.48 6.61
C TYR A 109 -0.36 25.00 5.33
#